data_AF-A0A813CL77-F1
#
_entry.id   AF-A0A813CL77-F1
#
_cell.length_a   1.000
_cell.length_b   1.000
_cell.length_c   1.000
_cell.angle_alpha   90.00
_cell.angle_beta   90.00
_cell.angle_gamma   90.00
#
_symmetry.space_group_name_H-M   'P 1'
#
loop_
_entity.id
_entity.type
_entity.pdbx_description
1 polymer ?
#
loop_
_entity_poly.entity_id
_entity_poly.type
_entity_poly.pdbx_seq_one_letter_code
_entity_poly.pdbx_strand_id
1 'polypeptide(L)'
;CSSIWGGSNPSFPYTTNSKGEGPAWANSLFEDNAEFGFGMRKAFKQRRDYLALQVEDTLADQSVKMSDELRQALQQFLVMRKEQMHDLLLPKGRSIYHQIMEKLVPLLEKEKGTHPKIHNLYDLEDMFGRSSFWIVGGDGWAYDIGYGGLDHVIASEEHVNIL
;
A
#
# COMPACT_ATOMS: atom_id res chain seq x y z
N CYS A 1 -12.88 1.24 -22.85
CA CYS A 1 -12.86 -0.23 -23.00
C CYS A 1 -12.41 -0.96 -21.73
N SER A 2 -11.29 -0.56 -21.12
CA SER A 2 -10.73 -1.19 -19.91
C SER A 2 -11.75 -1.43 -18.79
N SER A 3 -12.56 -0.42 -18.47
CA SER A 3 -13.60 -0.53 -17.44
C SER A 3 -14.73 -1.49 -17.78
N ILE A 4 -15.07 -1.62 -19.07
CA ILE A 4 -16.18 -2.48 -19.51
C ILE A 4 -15.82 -3.95 -19.35
N TRP A 5 -14.69 -4.41 -19.88
CA TRP A 5 -14.29 -5.80 -19.66
C TRP A 5 -13.76 -6.02 -18.22
N GLY A 6 -13.27 -4.98 -17.55
CA GLY A 6 -12.66 -5.06 -16.22
C GLY A 6 -13.66 -5.07 -15.05
N GLY A 7 -14.88 -4.56 -15.23
CA GLY A 7 -15.83 -4.38 -14.14
C GLY A 7 -17.32 -4.38 -14.52
N SER A 8 -17.71 -5.10 -15.57
CA SER A 8 -19.13 -5.27 -15.92
C SER A 8 -19.79 -6.36 -15.07
N ASN A 9 -20.62 -5.94 -14.11
CA ASN A 9 -21.40 -6.86 -13.29
C ASN A 9 -22.22 -7.85 -14.16
N PRO A 10 -22.22 -9.15 -13.87
CA PRO A 10 -21.63 -9.82 -12.69
C PRO A 10 -20.24 -10.46 -12.89
N SER A 11 -19.57 -10.22 -14.01
CA SER A 11 -18.30 -10.91 -14.33
C SER A 11 -17.09 -10.03 -14.03
N PHE A 12 -16.21 -10.50 -13.14
CA PHE A 12 -14.99 -9.79 -12.73
C PHE A 12 -13.74 -10.60 -13.11
N PRO A 13 -12.90 -10.12 -14.05
CA PRO A 13 -11.76 -10.88 -14.56
C PRO A 13 -10.52 -10.83 -13.65
N TYR A 14 -10.41 -9.83 -12.77
CA TYR A 14 -9.32 -9.76 -11.80
C TYR A 14 -9.50 -10.85 -10.75
N THR A 15 -8.41 -11.56 -10.45
CA THR A 15 -8.42 -12.68 -9.51
C THR A 15 -7.27 -12.57 -8.50
N THR A 16 -7.33 -13.39 -7.47
CA THR A 16 -6.31 -13.46 -6.41
C THR A 16 -5.31 -14.57 -6.69
N ASN A 17 -4.11 -14.42 -6.14
CA ASN A 17 -3.14 -15.51 -6.05
C ASN A 17 -3.59 -16.56 -5.00
N SER A 18 -2.77 -17.60 -4.79
CA SER A 18 -3.05 -18.68 -3.83
C SER A 18 -3.10 -18.23 -2.35
N LYS A 19 -2.67 -17.01 -2.03
CA LYS A 19 -2.76 -16.40 -0.71
C LYS A 19 -3.97 -15.47 -0.54
N GLY A 20 -4.81 -15.33 -1.57
CA GLY A 20 -5.93 -14.38 -1.55
C GLY A 20 -5.52 -12.94 -1.84
N GLU A 21 -4.27 -12.68 -2.22
CA GLU A 21 -3.80 -11.33 -2.58
C GLU A 21 -4.06 -11.08 -4.07
N GLY A 22 -4.61 -9.93 -4.42
CA GLY A 22 -4.89 -9.56 -5.80
C GLY A 22 -5.08 -8.06 -6.00
N PRO A 23 -5.28 -7.61 -7.24
CA PRO A 23 -5.53 -6.20 -7.53
C PRO A 23 -6.83 -5.73 -6.87
N ALA A 24 -6.75 -4.71 -6.02
CA ALA A 24 -7.92 -3.95 -5.63
C ALA A 24 -8.31 -3.05 -6.80
N TRP A 25 -9.47 -3.30 -7.41
CA TRP A 25 -9.92 -2.61 -8.61
C TRP A 25 -11.07 -1.66 -8.29
N ALA A 26 -11.02 -0.47 -8.89
CA ALA A 26 -12.10 0.51 -8.83
C ALA A 26 -12.13 1.33 -10.13
N ASN A 27 -13.31 1.85 -10.46
CA ASN A 27 -13.53 2.76 -11.57
C ASN A 27 -14.40 3.90 -11.05
N SER A 28 -13.88 5.12 -11.10
CA SER A 28 -14.62 6.35 -10.78
C SER A 28 -15.40 6.79 -12.02
N LEU A 29 -14.98 7.86 -12.68
CA LEU A 29 -15.57 8.39 -13.90
C LEU A 29 -14.56 8.34 -15.04
N PHE A 30 -15.00 8.78 -16.21
CA PHE A 30 -14.17 8.73 -17.41
C PHE A 30 -13.10 9.83 -17.40
N GLU A 31 -13.45 11.00 -16.89
CA GLU A 31 -12.65 12.21 -16.87
C GLU A 31 -11.66 12.30 -15.70
N ASP A 32 -11.93 11.65 -14.57
CA ASP A 32 -11.22 11.85 -13.29
C ASP A 32 -10.26 10.72 -12.90
N ASN A 33 -9.99 9.78 -13.81
CA ASN A 33 -9.26 8.55 -13.50
C ASN A 33 -7.84 8.82 -12.94
N ALA A 34 -7.18 9.90 -13.40
CA ALA A 34 -5.85 10.28 -12.90
C ALA A 34 -5.93 10.75 -11.44
N GLU A 35 -6.81 11.71 -11.17
CA GLU A 35 -7.03 12.32 -9.87
C GLU A 35 -7.55 11.31 -8.85
N PHE A 36 -8.37 10.35 -9.31
CA PHE A 36 -8.88 9.26 -8.50
C PHE A 36 -7.75 8.35 -8.00
N GLY A 37 -6.89 7.86 -8.90
CA GLY A 37 -5.73 7.07 -8.53
C GLY A 37 -4.72 7.83 -7.67
N PHE A 38 -4.54 9.13 -7.95
CA PHE A 38 -3.73 10.03 -7.13
C PHE A 38 -4.27 10.17 -5.71
N GLY A 39 -5.59 10.30 -5.55
CA GLY A 39 -6.26 10.31 -4.24
C GLY A 39 -5.99 9.04 -3.44
N MET A 40 -6.08 7.86 -4.08
CA MET A 40 -5.73 6.59 -3.44
C MET A 40 -4.27 6.55 -2.98
N ARG A 41 -3.35 7.03 -3.83
CA ARG A 41 -1.91 7.09 -3.51
C ARG A 41 -1.63 7.99 -2.31
N LYS A 42 -2.30 9.15 -2.20
CA LYS A 42 -2.21 10.08 -1.07
C LYS A 42 -2.80 9.47 0.20
N ALA A 43 -3.96 8.82 0.11
CA ALA A 43 -4.58 8.15 1.24
C ALA A 43 -3.68 7.03 1.80
N PHE A 44 -3.06 6.23 0.92
CA PHE A 44 -2.09 5.22 1.33
C PHE A 44 -0.86 5.82 2.00
N LYS A 45 -0.30 6.91 1.45
CA LYS A 45 0.80 7.66 2.07
C LYS A 45 0.44 8.07 3.49
N GLN A 46 -0.72 8.69 3.67
CA GLN A 46 -1.20 9.15 4.98
C GLN A 46 -1.37 8.00 5.97
N ARG A 47 -2.00 6.89 5.57
CA ARG A 47 -2.17 5.71 6.44
C ARG A 47 -0.82 5.10 6.84
N ARG A 48 0.13 5.07 5.92
CA ARG A 48 1.47 4.53 6.16
C ARG A 48 2.35 5.45 7.01
N ASP A 49 2.16 6.76 6.88
CA ASP A 49 2.80 7.75 7.74
C ASP A 49 2.26 7.64 9.18
N TYR A 50 0.95 7.44 9.32
CA TYR A 50 0.33 7.14 10.61
C TYR A 50 0.88 5.84 11.21
N LEU A 51 0.99 4.76 10.43
CA LEU A 51 1.61 3.50 10.89
C LEU A 51 3.01 3.76 11.45
N ALA A 52 3.85 4.51 10.73
CA ALA A 52 5.20 4.79 11.20
C ALA A 52 5.24 5.53 12.55
N LEU A 53 4.35 6.50 12.75
CA LEU A 53 4.20 7.18 14.04
C LEU A 53 3.79 6.20 15.15
N GLN A 54 2.86 5.29 14.87
CA GLN A 54 2.46 4.26 15.83
C GLN A 54 3.61 3.30 16.15
N VAL A 55 4.42 2.92 15.16
CA VAL A 55 5.59 2.07 15.38
C VAL A 55 6.64 2.78 16.22
N GLU A 56 6.94 4.06 15.93
CA GLU A 56 7.86 4.87 16.72
C GLU A 56 7.40 5.02 18.17
N ASP A 57 6.13 5.36 18.40
CA ASP A 57 5.53 5.48 19.73
C ASP A 57 5.50 4.14 20.49
N THR A 58 5.30 3.02 19.79
CA THR A 58 5.32 1.68 20.40
C THR A 58 6.73 1.26 20.80
N LEU A 59 7.75 1.62 20.01
CA LEU A 59 9.15 1.31 20.29
C LEU A 59 9.75 2.20 21.39
N ALA A 60 9.28 3.44 21.52
CA ALA A 60 9.73 4.39 22.55
C ALA A 60 9.15 4.09 23.94
N ASP A 61 7.99 3.45 23.98
CA ASP A 61 7.26 3.17 25.23
C ASP A 61 7.80 1.93 25.94
N GLN A 62 8.48 2.15 27.07
CA GLN A 62 9.08 1.11 27.89
C GLN A 62 8.04 0.19 28.57
N SER A 63 6.77 0.58 28.63
CA SER A 63 5.71 -0.27 29.18
C SER A 63 5.31 -1.40 28.23
N VAL A 64 5.64 -1.26 26.94
CA VAL A 64 5.33 -2.25 25.90
C VAL A 64 6.32 -3.40 25.98
N LYS A 65 5.86 -4.52 26.54
CA LYS A 65 6.59 -5.79 26.53
C LYS A 65 6.35 -6.49 25.20
N MET A 66 7.39 -6.57 24.38
CA MET A 66 7.42 -7.29 23.11
C MET A 66 8.63 -8.21 23.03
N SER A 67 8.57 -9.23 22.19
CA SER A 67 9.74 -10.04 21.85
C SER A 67 10.85 -9.23 21.18
N ASP A 68 12.10 -9.68 21.30
CA ASP A 68 13.23 -9.03 20.64
C ASP A 68 13.12 -9.17 19.12
N GLU A 69 12.54 -10.27 18.63
CA GLU A 69 12.26 -10.49 17.21
C GLU A 69 11.26 -9.45 16.66
N LEU A 70 10.16 -9.20 17.40
CA LEU A 70 9.17 -8.19 17.00
C LEU A 70 9.79 -6.78 17.02
N ARG A 71 10.56 -6.47 18.07
CA ARG A 71 11.28 -5.19 18.18
C ARG A 71 12.22 -4.96 16.99
N GLN A 72 13.02 -5.96 16.62
CA GLN A 72 13.94 -5.88 15.48
C GLN A 72 13.18 -5.71 14.16
N ALA A 73 12.08 -6.42 13.96
CA ALA A 73 11.27 -6.32 12.74
C ALA A 73 10.66 -4.91 12.59
N LEU A 74 10.14 -4.33 13.68
CA LEU A 74 9.60 -2.97 13.71
C LEU A 74 10.68 -1.91 13.45
N GLN A 75 11.88 -2.08 14.03
CA GLN A 75 13.01 -1.21 13.76
C GLN A 75 13.47 -1.29 12.31
N GLN A 76 13.53 -2.50 11.74
CA GLN A 76 13.87 -2.71 10.33
C GLN A 76 12.87 -2.00 9.40
N PHE A 77 11.58 -2.06 9.71
CA PHE A 77 10.55 -1.31 8.99
C PHE A 77 10.82 0.20 8.98
N LEU A 78 11.15 0.80 10.13
CA LEU A 78 11.45 2.23 10.22
C LEU A 78 12.71 2.63 9.44
N VAL A 79 13.78 1.83 9.53
CA VAL A 79 15.03 2.07 8.78
C VAL A 79 14.75 2.07 7.28
N MET A 80 14.07 1.05 6.77
CA MET A 80 13.75 0.95 5.35
C MET A 80 12.78 2.05 4.88
N ARG A 81 11.91 2.53 5.76
CA ARG A 81 11.05 3.67 5.46
C ARG A 81 11.88 4.93 5.26
N LYS A 82 12.82 5.17 6.17
CA LYS A 82 13.72 6.33 6.14
C LYS A 82 14.64 6.33 4.92
N GLU A 83 15.11 5.15 4.51
CA GLU A 83 15.94 4.96 3.31
C GLU A 83 15.13 4.97 2.00
N GLN A 84 13.83 5.26 2.06
CA GLN A 84 12.93 5.32 0.89
C GLN A 84 12.97 4.06 0.02
N MET A 85 13.24 2.90 0.64
CA MET A 85 13.36 1.60 -0.06
C MET A 85 12.01 1.01 -0.52
N HIS A 86 10.98 1.84 -0.68
CA HIS A 86 9.60 1.41 -0.95
C HIS A 86 9.48 0.69 -2.29
N ASP A 87 10.24 1.14 -3.28
CA ASP A 87 10.17 0.63 -4.65
C ASP A 87 11.24 -0.40 -4.99
N LEU A 88 12.13 -0.71 -4.05
CA LEU A 88 13.14 -1.75 -4.25
C LEU A 88 12.47 -3.12 -4.37
N LEU A 89 12.66 -3.70 -5.54
CA LEU A 89 12.28 -5.07 -5.87
C LEU A 89 13.49 -5.98 -5.64
N LEU A 90 13.24 -7.05 -4.91
CA LEU A 90 14.14 -8.19 -4.80
C LEU A 90 14.05 -9.06 -6.04
N PRO A 91 15.02 -9.97 -6.25
CA PRO A 91 14.95 -10.98 -7.29
C PRO A 91 13.59 -11.69 -7.29
N LYS A 92 13.02 -11.94 -8.48
CA LYS A 92 11.67 -12.48 -8.68
C LYS A 92 10.51 -11.50 -8.38
N GLY A 93 10.77 -10.20 -8.30
CA GLY A 93 9.72 -9.17 -8.28
C GLY A 93 9.01 -9.00 -6.93
N ARG A 94 9.57 -9.53 -5.83
CA ARG A 94 9.04 -9.30 -4.48
C ARG A 94 9.58 -8.00 -3.90
N SER A 95 8.74 -7.20 -3.24
CA SER A 95 9.24 -6.06 -2.46
C SER A 95 9.87 -6.53 -1.16
N ILE A 96 10.90 -5.83 -0.69
CA ILE A 96 11.49 -6.05 0.64
C ILE A 96 10.42 -5.88 1.74
N TYR A 97 9.46 -4.97 1.55
CA TYR A 97 8.34 -4.78 2.47
C TYR A 97 7.43 -6.01 2.60
N HIS A 98 7.27 -6.81 1.54
CA HIS A 98 6.54 -8.07 1.65
C HIS A 98 7.29 -9.09 2.51
N GLN A 99 8.63 -9.10 2.48
CA GLN A 99 9.41 -9.99 3.35
C GLN A 99 9.33 -9.58 4.83
N ILE A 100 9.29 -8.28 5.10
CA ILE A 100 9.07 -7.78 6.46
C ILE A 100 7.67 -8.17 6.90
N MET A 101 6.65 -7.88 6.10
CA MET A 101 5.26 -8.24 6.41
C MET A 101 5.11 -9.74 6.71
N GLU A 102 5.68 -10.62 5.88
CA GLU A 102 5.65 -12.08 6.11
C GLU A 102 6.27 -12.50 7.45
N LYS A 103 7.21 -11.74 8.00
CA LYS A 103 7.81 -11.99 9.33
C LYS A 103 7.06 -11.29 10.46
N LEU A 104 6.61 -10.07 10.22
CA LEU A 104 6.11 -9.14 11.23
C LEU A 104 4.66 -9.44 11.59
N VAL A 105 3.83 -9.78 10.61
CA VAL A 105 2.39 -10.07 10.82
C VAL A 105 2.17 -11.27 11.76
N PRO A 106 2.83 -12.42 11.60
CA PRO A 106 2.68 -13.53 12.53
C PRO A 106 3.13 -13.20 13.97
N LEU A 107 4.16 -12.34 14.11
CA LEU A 107 4.64 -11.90 15.43
C LEU A 107 3.63 -10.96 16.08
N LEU A 108 3.09 -10.00 15.34
CA LEU A 108 2.00 -9.13 15.80
C LEU A 108 0.78 -9.96 16.18
N GLU A 109 0.38 -10.95 15.39
CA GLU A 109 -0.77 -11.79 15.69
C GLU A 109 -0.60 -12.56 17.01
N LYS A 110 0.59 -13.07 17.27
CA LYS A 110 0.93 -13.78 18.50
C LYS A 110 0.93 -12.85 19.72
N GLU A 111 1.36 -11.60 19.55
CA GLU A 111 1.57 -10.64 20.64
C GLU A 111 0.46 -9.59 20.76
N LYS A 112 -0.57 -9.58 19.90
CA LYS A 112 -1.65 -8.58 19.92
C LYS A 112 -2.42 -8.48 21.24
N GLY A 113 -2.38 -9.52 22.07
CA GLY A 113 -3.01 -9.55 23.39
C GLY A 113 -2.17 -8.95 24.52
N THR A 114 -0.90 -8.62 24.30
CA THR A 114 0.01 -8.18 25.37
C THR A 114 -0.11 -6.69 25.69
N HIS A 115 -0.39 -5.85 24.69
CA HIS A 115 -0.50 -4.41 24.88
C HIS A 115 -1.43 -3.76 23.83
N PRO A 116 -2.26 -2.75 24.20
CA PRO A 116 -3.14 -2.06 23.25
C PRO A 116 -2.41 -1.48 22.03
N LYS A 117 -1.18 -0.98 22.20
CA LYS A 117 -0.37 -0.48 21.08
C LYS A 117 0.01 -1.58 20.08
N ILE A 118 0.33 -2.79 20.54
CA ILE A 118 0.64 -3.93 19.66
C ILE A 118 -0.64 -4.37 18.92
N HIS A 119 -1.78 -4.34 19.60
CA HIS A 119 -3.08 -4.56 18.95
C HIS A 119 -3.34 -3.55 17.83
N ASN A 120 -3.14 -2.25 18.09
CA ASN A 120 -3.28 -1.21 17.08
C ASN A 120 -2.33 -1.41 15.88
N LEU A 121 -1.10 -1.88 16.12
CA LEU A 121 -0.18 -2.22 15.03
C LEU A 121 -0.68 -3.43 14.21
N TYR A 122 -1.29 -4.42 14.86
CA TYR A 122 -1.91 -5.56 14.19
C TYR A 122 -3.10 -5.13 13.32
N ASP A 123 -3.94 -4.21 13.78
CA ASP A 123 -5.04 -3.66 12.98
C ASP A 123 -4.58 -2.88 11.73
N LEU A 124 -3.31 -2.47 11.71
CA LEU A 124 -2.65 -1.79 10.60
C LEU A 124 -1.74 -2.72 9.78
N GLU A 125 -1.90 -4.05 9.92
CA GLU A 125 -1.00 -5.04 9.30
C GLU A 125 -0.89 -4.88 7.77
N ASP A 126 -1.99 -4.49 7.11
CA ASP A 126 -2.07 -4.26 5.67
C ASP A 126 -1.10 -3.18 5.18
N MET A 127 -0.74 -2.24 6.06
CA MET A 127 0.11 -1.09 5.72
C MET A 127 1.61 -1.38 5.78
N PHE A 128 2.03 -2.54 6.33
CA PHE A 128 3.45 -2.95 6.34
C PHE A 128 3.94 -3.43 4.96
N GLY A 129 3.03 -3.91 4.10
CA GLY A 129 3.36 -4.42 2.77
C GLY A 129 3.71 -3.31 1.78
N ARG A 130 3.98 -3.64 0.52
CA ARG A 130 4.06 -2.63 -0.56
C ARG A 130 2.77 -2.65 -1.36
N SER A 131 2.18 -1.48 -1.59
CA SER A 131 1.12 -1.30 -2.59
C SER A 131 1.69 -0.64 -3.84
N SER A 132 1.21 -1.06 -5.01
CA SER A 132 1.54 -0.47 -6.31
C SER A 132 0.29 0.14 -6.91
N PHE A 133 0.31 1.44 -7.18
CA PHE A 133 -0.83 2.20 -7.68
C PHE A 133 -0.75 2.29 -9.20
N TRP A 134 -1.79 1.80 -9.88
CA TRP A 134 -1.90 1.80 -11.33
C TRP A 134 -3.15 2.55 -11.76
N ILE A 135 -2.97 3.49 -12.68
CA ILE A 135 -4.01 4.28 -13.30
C ILE A 135 -4.11 3.79 -14.74
N VAL A 136 -5.12 2.98 -15.02
CA VAL A 136 -5.28 2.30 -16.31
C VAL A 136 -6.38 2.97 -17.12
N GLY A 137 -6.09 3.39 -18.34
CA GLY A 137 -7.09 4.04 -19.20
C GLY A 137 -6.80 3.89 -20.70
N GLY A 138 -7.74 4.39 -21.50
CA GLY A 138 -7.60 4.41 -22.97
C GLY A 138 -7.02 5.73 -23.48
N ASP A 139 -6.73 5.77 -24.77
CA ASP A 139 -6.25 6.96 -25.48
C ASP A 139 -7.22 8.14 -25.38
N GLY A 140 -8.53 7.94 -25.58
CA GLY A 140 -9.51 9.02 -25.44
C GLY A 140 -9.62 9.61 -24.02
N TRP A 141 -9.22 8.85 -22.99
CA TRP A 141 -9.06 9.42 -21.65
C TRP A 141 -7.77 10.24 -21.57
N ALA A 142 -6.64 9.61 -21.93
CA ALA A 142 -5.31 10.18 -21.71
C ALA A 142 -5.03 11.42 -22.59
N TYR A 143 -5.58 11.48 -23.80
CA TYR A 143 -5.27 12.54 -24.78
C TYR A 143 -6.38 13.60 -24.88
N ASP A 144 -7.60 13.29 -24.44
CA ASP A 144 -8.72 14.23 -24.50
C ASP A 144 -9.28 14.53 -23.11
N ILE A 145 -10.30 13.79 -22.66
CA ILE A 145 -11.16 14.23 -21.56
C ILE A 145 -10.47 14.26 -20.19
N GLY A 146 -9.47 13.40 -19.97
CA GLY A 146 -8.71 13.32 -18.73
C GLY A 146 -7.30 13.89 -18.82
N TYR A 147 -6.91 14.50 -19.95
CA TYR A 147 -5.54 14.96 -20.18
C TYR A 147 -5.09 16.00 -19.15
N GLY A 148 -5.96 16.95 -18.80
CA GLY A 148 -5.63 17.97 -17.79
C GLY A 148 -5.36 17.37 -16.40
N GLY A 149 -6.13 16.37 -16.00
CA GLY A 149 -5.92 15.62 -14.76
C GLY A 149 -4.64 14.79 -14.79
N LEU A 150 -4.38 14.14 -15.93
CA LEU A 150 -3.18 13.36 -16.17
C LEU A 150 -1.90 14.22 -16.07
N ASP A 151 -1.88 15.38 -16.73
CA ASP A 151 -0.77 16.35 -16.65
C ASP A 151 -0.51 16.77 -15.20
N HIS A 152 -1.56 17.16 -14.48
CA HIS A 152 -1.46 17.57 -13.08
C HIS A 152 -0.90 16.45 -12.19
N VAL A 153 -1.32 15.21 -12.38
CA VAL A 153 -0.84 14.06 -11.59
C VAL A 153 0.62 13.73 -11.91
N ILE A 154 1.03 13.77 -13.18
CA ILE A 154 2.43 13.55 -13.56
C ILE A 154 3.32 14.67 -12.98
N ALA A 155 2.87 15.92 -13.07
CA ALA A 155 3.58 17.08 -12.53
C ALA A 155 3.71 17.06 -11.00
N SER A 156 2.88 16.27 -10.30
CA SER A 156 2.93 16.15 -8.84
C SER A 156 4.12 15.35 -8.31
N GLU A 157 4.84 14.63 -9.18
CA GLU A 157 5.95 13.74 -8.86
C GLU A 157 5.62 12.64 -7.81
N GLU A 158 4.35 12.38 -7.53
CA GLU A 158 3.96 11.25 -6.70
C GLU A 158 4.17 9.93 -7.44
N HIS A 159 4.61 8.90 -6.71
CA HIS A 159 4.90 7.59 -7.29
C HIS A 159 3.62 6.83 -7.62
N VAL A 160 3.11 7.03 -8.83
CA VAL A 160 2.00 6.31 -9.48
C VAL A 160 2.46 5.76 -10.83
N ASN A 161 1.84 4.66 -11.28
CA ASN A 161 2.09 4.10 -12.60
C ASN A 161 0.87 4.37 -13.48
N ILE A 162 1.07 4.84 -14.71
CA ILE A 162 -0.01 5.11 -15.67
C ILE A 162 0.16 4.16 -16.85
N LEU A 163 -0.93 3.53 -17.28
CA LEU A 163 -0.98 2.58 -18.40
C LEU A 163 -2.16 2.88 -19.34
#